data_AF-A0A3A8R0R9-F1
#
_entry.id   AF-A0A3A8R0R9-F1
#
_cell.length_a   1.000
_cell.length_b   1.000
_cell.length_c   1.000
_cell.angle_alpha   90.00
_cell.angle_beta   90.00
_cell.angle_gamma   90.00
#
_symmetry.space_group_name_H-M   'P 1'
#
loop_
_entity.id
_entity.type
_entity.pdbx_description
1 polymer ?
#
loop_
_entity_poly.entity_id
_entity_poly.type
_entity_poly.pdbx_seq_one_letter_code
_entity_poly.pdbx_strand_id
1 'polypeptide(L)'
;MNDDMTRERLGLGLREVEPSPAPLTPVVSLAQSLQQALRGAVYPLTAEQLVWVARENEAPPHVVSLLGTLPRGRFPSVDTVSLALENASV
;
A
#
# COMPACT_ATOMS: atom_id res chain seq x y z
N MET A 1 20.37 -14.61 -51.47
CA MET A 1 19.80 -15.87 -50.96
C MET A 1 20.71 -16.46 -49.90
N ASN A 2 20.33 -16.31 -48.64
CA ASN A 2 20.67 -17.27 -47.59
C ASN A 2 19.46 -17.30 -46.66
N ASP A 3 18.56 -18.19 -47.01
CA ASP A 3 17.34 -18.51 -46.28
C ASP A 3 17.65 -19.58 -45.23
N ASP A 4 17.07 -19.39 -44.05
CA ASP A 4 16.43 -20.42 -43.22
C ASP A 4 17.28 -21.57 -42.64
N MET A 5 17.34 -21.69 -41.31
CA MET A 5 16.73 -22.83 -40.60
C MET A 5 16.97 -22.74 -39.08
N THR A 6 15.90 -22.41 -38.37
CA THR A 6 15.49 -23.05 -37.11
C THR A 6 16.53 -23.22 -35.99
N ARG A 7 16.54 -22.26 -35.06
CA ARG A 7 16.44 -22.63 -33.63
C ARG A 7 15.77 -21.54 -32.82
N GLU A 8 14.47 -21.39 -33.06
CA GLU A 8 13.52 -21.01 -32.03
C GLU A 8 13.73 -21.90 -30.81
N ARG A 9 14.31 -21.33 -29.74
CA ARG A 9 14.28 -21.92 -28.40
C ARG A 9 14.02 -20.79 -27.40
N LEU A 10 12.72 -20.54 -27.25
CA LEU A 10 12.01 -20.40 -25.98
C LEU A 10 12.39 -19.23 -25.07
N GLY A 11 11.35 -18.44 -24.76
CA GLY A 11 11.35 -17.40 -23.74
C GLY A 11 11.85 -16.11 -24.36
N LEU A 12 11.02 -15.09 -24.52
CA LEU A 12 10.42 -14.41 -23.38
C LEU A 12 9.10 -13.78 -23.82
N GLY A 13 8.01 -14.40 -23.37
CA GLY A 13 6.72 -13.71 -23.23
C GLY A 13 6.80 -12.70 -22.08
N LEU A 14 7.71 -11.73 -22.19
CA LEU A 14 7.74 -10.59 -21.29
C LEU A 14 6.89 -9.50 -21.93
N ARG A 15 5.58 -9.70 -21.76
CA ARG A 15 4.60 -8.64 -21.79
C ARG A 15 4.80 -7.80 -20.52
N GLU A 16 5.93 -7.12 -20.48
CA GLU A 16 6.22 -6.08 -19.51
C GLU A 16 5.53 -4.82 -20.00
N VAL A 17 4.20 -4.84 -19.88
CA VAL A 17 3.45 -3.60 -19.67
C VAL A 17 3.85 -3.17 -18.25
N GLU A 18 5.00 -2.50 -18.15
CA GLU A 18 5.32 -1.69 -16.99
C GLU A 18 4.64 -0.33 -17.19
N PRO A 19 3.52 -0.02 -16.51
CA PRO A 19 3.27 1.36 -16.18
C PRO A 19 4.30 1.72 -15.10
N SER A 20 5.47 2.19 -15.52
CA SER A 20 6.29 3.01 -14.64
C SER A 20 5.57 4.34 -14.46
N PRO A 21 5.22 4.68 -13.21
CA PRO A 21 5.58 5.98 -12.74
C PRO A 21 6.61 5.78 -11.64
N ALA A 22 7.85 6.12 -11.95
CA ALA A 22 8.69 6.71 -10.91
C ALA A 22 7.93 7.90 -10.31
N PRO A 23 7.97 8.05 -8.98
CA PRO A 23 8.39 9.36 -8.48
C PRO A 23 9.73 9.23 -7.75
N LEU A 24 10.72 9.91 -8.32
CA LEU A 24 11.92 10.34 -7.63
C LEU A 24 11.56 11.46 -6.64
N THR A 25 11.01 11.09 -5.50
CA THR A 25 10.95 11.92 -4.28
C THR A 25 10.76 10.96 -3.10
N PRO A 26 11.55 11.01 -2.02
CA PRO A 26 11.15 10.38 -0.78
C PRO A 26 10.09 11.28 -0.13
N VAL A 27 8.99 11.56 -0.83
CA VAL A 27 7.75 11.80 -0.11
C VAL A 27 7.42 10.43 0.44
N VAL A 28 7.73 10.19 1.70
CA VAL A 28 7.16 9.05 2.41
C VAL A 28 5.65 9.24 2.27
N SER A 29 5.05 8.54 1.30
CA SER A 29 3.62 8.65 1.04
C SER A 29 2.91 8.18 2.29
N LEU A 30 1.84 8.87 2.68
CA LEU A 30 0.99 8.49 3.81
C LEU A 30 0.64 6.99 3.78
N ALA A 31 0.40 6.45 2.57
CA ALA A 31 0.20 5.03 2.33
C ALA A 31 1.36 4.15 2.81
N GLN A 32 2.62 4.50 2.54
CA GLN A 32 3.78 3.73 3.01
C GLN A 32 3.94 3.79 4.53
N SER A 33 3.76 4.97 5.12
CA SER A 33 3.78 5.10 6.59
C SER A 33 2.63 4.32 7.24
N LEU A 34 1.45 4.30 6.63
CA LEU A 34 0.29 3.53 7.08
C LEU A 34 0.54 2.03 6.98
N GLN A 35 1.13 1.57 5.87
CA GLN A 35 1.49 0.15 5.71
C GLN A 35 2.52 -0.30 6.75
N GLN A 36 3.49 0.56 7.08
CA GLN A 36 4.45 0.27 8.15
C GLN A 36 3.78 0.29 9.53
N ALA A 37 2.92 1.27 9.79
CA ALA A 37 2.18 1.42 11.05
C ALA A 37 1.23 0.24 11.33
N LEU A 38 0.65 -0.34 10.29
CA LEU A 38 -0.29 -1.45 10.37
C LEU A 38 0.35 -2.77 9.96
N ARG A 39 1.68 -2.85 9.95
CA ARG A 39 2.39 -4.06 9.60
C ARG A 39 2.11 -5.15 10.64
N GLY A 40 1.61 -6.29 10.19
CA GLY A 40 1.21 -7.39 11.07
C GLY A 40 -0.17 -7.21 11.72
N ALA A 41 -0.93 -6.17 11.35
CA ALA A 41 -2.31 -6.02 11.75
C ALA A 41 -3.17 -7.20 11.28
N VAL A 42 -3.93 -7.82 12.18
CA VAL A 42 -4.86 -8.90 11.85
C VAL A 42 -6.26 -8.31 11.70
N TYR A 43 -6.70 -8.16 10.46
CA TYR A 43 -8.01 -7.62 10.14
C TYR A 43 -9.14 -8.65 10.34
N PRO A 44 -10.38 -8.22 10.65
CA PRO A 44 -10.87 -6.84 10.75
C PRO A 44 -10.56 -6.15 12.10
N LEU A 45 -10.12 -4.89 12.06
CA LEU A 45 -9.79 -4.08 13.24
C LEU A 45 -10.68 -2.83 13.34
N THR A 46 -10.92 -2.34 14.56
CA THR A 46 -11.60 -1.05 14.78
C THR A 46 -10.64 0.12 14.69
N ALA A 47 -11.15 1.35 14.50
CA ALA A 47 -10.33 2.57 14.53
C ALA A 47 -9.42 2.65 15.77
N GLU A 48 -9.94 2.33 16.96
CA GLU A 48 -9.16 2.29 18.21
C GLU A 48 -8.05 1.23 18.18
N GLN A 49 -8.34 0.03 17.64
CA GLN A 49 -7.34 -1.02 17.50
C GLN A 49 -6.28 -0.65 16.47
N LEU A 50 -6.65 0.02 15.36
CA LEU A 50 -5.69 0.53 14.38
C LEU A 50 -4.76 1.56 15.00
N VAL A 51 -5.29 2.48 15.83
CA VAL A 51 -4.49 3.44 16.60
C VAL A 51 -3.54 2.73 17.55
N TRP A 52 -4.00 1.66 18.20
CA TRP A 52 -3.18 0.87 19.12
C TRP A 52 -2.05 0.15 18.39
N VAL A 53 -2.35 -0.56 17.29
CA VAL A 53 -1.36 -1.24 16.44
C VAL A 53 -0.38 -0.23 15.85
N ALA A 54 -0.85 0.92 15.37
CA ALA A 54 0.02 1.98 14.87
C ALA A 54 0.97 2.50 15.94
N ARG A 55 0.49 2.73 17.17
CA ARG A 55 1.36 3.13 18.30
C ARG A 55 2.36 2.04 18.66
N GLU A 56 1.95 0.78 18.67
CA GLU A 56 2.84 -0.35 18.95
C GLU A 56 3.94 -0.50 17.88
N ASN A 57 3.63 -0.17 16.63
CA ASN A 57 4.59 -0.14 15.53
C ASN A 57 5.36 1.19 15.40
N GLU A 58 5.35 2.02 16.45
CA GLU A 58 6.05 3.32 16.49
C GLU A 58 5.67 4.24 15.31
N ALA A 59 4.41 4.20 14.89
CA ALA A 59 3.92 4.99 13.77
C ALA A 59 4.06 6.50 14.02
N PRO A 60 4.26 7.30 12.95
CA PRO A 60 4.32 8.75 13.07
C PRO A 60 3.06 9.31 13.74
N PRO A 61 3.18 10.33 14.60
CA PRO A 61 2.04 10.90 15.32
C PRO A 61 0.96 11.43 14.37
N HIS A 62 1.35 11.91 13.19
CA HIS A 62 0.42 12.33 12.14
C HIS A 62 -0.47 11.17 11.65
N VAL A 63 0.10 9.97 11.44
CA VAL A 63 -0.67 8.76 11.06
C VAL A 63 -1.62 8.36 12.17
N VAL A 64 -1.16 8.38 13.42
CA VAL A 64 -1.99 8.05 14.59
C VAL A 64 -3.14 9.04 14.75
N SER A 65 -2.89 10.34 14.55
CA SER A 65 -3.93 11.36 14.55
C SER A 65 -4.96 11.12 13.46
N LEU A 66 -4.55 10.80 12.23
CA LEU A 66 -5.46 10.51 11.13
C LEU A 66 -6.26 9.21 11.35
N LEU A 67 -5.66 8.19 11.92
CA LEU A 67 -6.38 6.97 12.33
C LEU A 67 -7.41 7.26 13.42
N GLY A 68 -7.13 8.23 14.30
CA GLY A 68 -8.05 8.68 15.34
C GLY A 68 -9.22 9.53 14.83
N THR A 69 -9.12 10.14 13.64
CA THR A 69 -10.24 10.86 13.01
C THR A 69 -11.16 9.96 12.21
N LEU A 70 -10.78 8.69 11.98
CA LEU A 70 -11.60 7.73 11.26
C LEU A 70 -12.92 7.46 12.00
N PRO A 71 -14.02 7.22 11.25
CA PRO A 71 -15.29 6.88 11.84
C PRO A 71 -15.18 5.59 12.66
N ARG A 72 -15.96 5.52 13.73
CA ARG A 72 -16.08 4.32 14.56
C ARG A 72 -16.69 3.20 13.71
N GLY A 73 -15.83 2.29 13.27
CA GLY A 73 -16.19 1.19 12.38
C GLY A 73 -15.14 0.09 12.41
N ARG A 74 -15.42 -1.00 11.70
CA ARG A 74 -14.47 -2.09 11.47
C ARG A 74 -13.92 -1.97 10.06
N PHE A 75 -12.60 -1.97 9.96
CA PHE A 75 -11.87 -1.95 8.71
C PHE A 75 -11.43 -3.38 8.42
N PRO A 76 -11.84 -3.98 7.29
CA PRO A 76 -11.49 -5.35 6.93
C PRO A 76 -10.10 -5.48 6.29
N SER A 77 -9.45 -4.38 5.90
CA SER A 77 -8.12 -4.40 5.27
C SER A 77 -7.46 -3.02 5.33
N VAL A 78 -6.14 -2.98 5.10
CA VAL A 78 -5.35 -1.74 5.03
C VAL A 78 -5.84 -0.80 3.93
N ASP A 79 -6.27 -1.33 2.78
CA ASP A 79 -6.85 -0.54 1.69
C ASP A 79 -8.11 0.22 2.12
N THR A 80 -8.98 -0.42 2.90
CA THR A 80 -10.19 0.26 3.42
C THR A 80 -9.82 1.38 4.39
N VAL A 81 -8.76 1.19 5.19
CA VAL A 81 -8.23 2.24 6.07
C VAL A 81 -7.67 3.39 5.24
N SER A 82 -6.86 3.10 4.22
CA SER A 82 -6.30 4.10 3.31
C SER A 82 -7.40 4.91 2.62
N LEU A 83 -8.39 4.22 2.03
CA LEU A 83 -9.52 4.87 1.37
C LEU A 83 -10.34 5.75 2.33
N ALA A 84 -10.51 5.31 3.58
CA ALA A 84 -11.22 6.08 4.59
C ALA A 84 -10.42 7.31 5.04
N LEU A 85 -9.08 7.23 5.12
CA LEU A 85 -8.22 8.37 5.35
C LEU A 85 -8.27 9.39 4.20
N GLU A 86 -8.26 8.92 2.95
CA GLU A 86 -8.37 9.78 1.78
C GLU A 86 -9.70 10.53 1.75
N ASN A 87 -10.81 9.87 2.11
CA ASN A 87 -12.12 10.51 2.24
C ASN A 87 -12.25 11.41 3.47
N ALA A 88 -11.41 11.25 4.49
CA ALA A 88 -11.43 12.10 5.69
C ALA A 88 -10.58 13.38 5.54
N SER A 89 -9.84 13.53 4.44
CA SER A 89 -8.97 14.68 4.15
C SER A 89 -9.61 15.73 3.23
N VAL A 90 -10.89 15.58 2.87
CA VAL A 90 -11.71 16.54 2.08
C VAL A 90 -12.70 17.29 2.96
#